data_AF-Q9L8D7-F1
#
_entry.id   AF-Q9L8D7-F1
#
_cell.length_a   1.000
_cell.length_b   1.000
_cell.length_c   1.000
_cell.angle_alpha   90.00
_cell.angle_beta   90.00
_cell.angle_gamma   90.00
#
_symmetry.space_group_name_H-M   'P 1'
#
loop_
_entity.id
_entity.type
_entity.pdbx_description
1 polymer ?
#
loop_
_entity_poly.entity_id
_entity_poly.type
_entity_poly.pdbx_seq_one_letter_code
_entity_poly.pdbx_strand_id
1 'polypeptide(L)'
;VYNDIFSNILDKQDEPNSVTVNLLKGYSLAADHSTYFYQFSSSNRMNESNPTYLVGFIGGHGNRNNLNSSNTTNNEVASPSVQTSNRTLTIYVNAPKDGQYYIKGSYLTSNNRNLKFTTTATANNSITFTVKGKNNWSTLGTFNTANNNDIETSGSSSSGQPNESKTIKLNKGLNKVVITSVMMDNKNPGAPYIGNLTFTLMSPTMMEAKK
;
A
#
# COMPACT_ATOMS: atom_id res chain seq x y z
N VAL A 1 -17.89 -1.77 15.53
CA VAL A 1 -18.41 -0.84 14.48
C VAL A 1 -17.33 -0.44 13.49
N TYR A 2 -16.39 0.48 13.77
CA TYR A 2 -15.39 0.88 12.77
C TYR A 2 -14.49 -0.26 12.29
N ASN A 3 -14.11 -1.15 13.21
CA ASN A 3 -13.32 -2.32 12.87
C ASN A 3 -14.03 -3.24 11.87
N ASP A 4 -15.35 -3.42 12.03
CA ASP A 4 -16.14 -4.29 11.17
C ASP A 4 -16.36 -3.66 9.79
N ILE A 5 -16.69 -2.35 9.75
CA ILE A 5 -16.95 -1.61 8.51
C ILE A 5 -15.70 -1.52 7.63
N PHE A 6 -14.56 -1.16 8.24
CA PHE A 6 -13.31 -0.94 7.53
C PHE A 6 -12.38 -2.16 7.58
N SER A 7 -12.89 -3.31 8.04
CA SER A 7 -12.15 -4.57 8.23
C SER A 7 -10.78 -4.39 8.89
N ASN A 8 -10.76 -3.62 9.98
CA ASN A 8 -9.59 -3.49 10.84
C ASN A 8 -9.57 -4.63 11.87
N ILE A 9 -8.44 -5.33 11.94
CA ILE A 9 -8.20 -6.45 12.84
C ILE A 9 -7.11 -6.01 13.83
N LEU A 10 -7.43 -5.98 15.11
CA LEU A 10 -6.47 -5.68 16.17
C LEU A 10 -5.59 -6.90 16.44
N ASP A 11 -4.34 -6.68 16.87
CA ASP A 11 -3.41 -7.76 17.22
C ASP A 11 -3.87 -8.56 18.45
N LYS A 12 -4.59 -7.91 19.36
CA LYS A 12 -5.12 -8.47 20.60
C LYS A 12 -6.28 -7.63 21.13
N GLN A 13 -7.01 -8.20 22.09
CA GLN A 13 -8.18 -7.55 22.69
C GLN A 13 -7.78 -6.46 23.70
N ASP A 14 -6.80 -6.75 24.57
CA ASP A 14 -6.37 -5.85 25.63
C ASP A 14 -5.10 -5.08 25.26
N GLU A 15 -5.15 -3.76 25.41
CA GLU A 15 -4.05 -2.84 25.10
C GLU A 15 -3.39 -3.08 23.72
N PRO A 16 -4.19 -3.13 22.62
CA PRO A 16 -3.68 -3.33 21.27
C PRO A 16 -2.64 -2.27 20.88
N ASN A 17 -1.62 -2.71 20.15
CA ASN A 17 -0.57 -1.84 19.61
C ASN A 17 -0.51 -1.86 18.09
N SER A 18 -1.28 -2.75 17.45
CA SER A 18 -1.25 -2.91 16.01
C SER A 18 -2.64 -3.13 15.44
N VAL A 19 -2.83 -2.67 14.21
CA VAL A 19 -4.06 -2.82 13.47
C VAL A 19 -3.76 -3.22 12.04
N THR A 20 -4.40 -4.29 11.58
CA THR A 20 -4.30 -4.77 10.20
C THR A 20 -5.57 -4.41 9.44
N VAL A 21 -5.44 -3.71 8.32
CA VAL A 21 -6.55 -3.47 7.40
C VAL A 21 -6.60 -4.59 6.39
N ASN A 22 -7.72 -5.32 6.36
CA ASN A 22 -8.01 -6.26 5.30
C ASN A 22 -8.50 -5.50 4.07
N LEU A 23 -7.64 -5.37 3.06
CA LEU A 23 -7.94 -4.54 1.89
C LEU A 23 -9.06 -5.10 1.00
N LEU A 24 -9.32 -6.41 1.06
CA LEU A 24 -10.39 -7.05 0.31
C LEU A 24 -11.76 -6.79 0.93
N LYS A 25 -11.84 -6.89 2.26
CA LYS A 25 -13.12 -6.84 3.00
C LYS A 25 -13.46 -5.44 3.51
N GLY A 26 -12.46 -4.58 3.69
CA GLY A 26 -12.65 -3.24 4.23
C GLY A 26 -13.33 -2.33 3.22
N TYR A 27 -14.32 -1.56 3.68
CA TYR A 27 -14.95 -0.55 2.84
C TYR A 27 -13.94 0.55 2.47
N SER A 28 -13.64 0.69 1.17
CA SER A 28 -12.83 1.78 0.63
C SER A 28 -13.73 2.76 -0.13
N LEU A 29 -13.65 4.05 0.19
CA LEU A 29 -14.46 5.11 -0.43
C LEU A 29 -13.91 5.64 -1.75
N ALA A 30 -12.71 5.20 -2.14
CA ALA A 30 -12.07 5.62 -3.39
C ALA A 30 -11.39 4.41 -4.04
N ALA A 31 -12.20 3.45 -4.49
CA ALA A 31 -11.82 2.67 -5.65
C ALA A 31 -12.15 3.53 -6.87
N ASP A 32 -11.16 4.19 -7.46
CA ASP A 32 -11.36 4.71 -8.82
C ASP A 32 -11.71 3.55 -9.78
N HIS A 33 -12.16 3.88 -10.99
CA HIS A 33 -12.56 2.92 -12.02
C HIS A 33 -11.52 1.84 -12.37
N SER A 34 -10.30 1.93 -11.85
CA SER A 34 -9.20 1.02 -12.16
C SER A 34 -8.67 0.21 -10.98
N THR A 35 -9.14 0.46 -9.75
CA THR A 35 -8.75 -0.35 -8.59
C THR A 35 -9.08 -1.82 -8.87
N TYR A 36 -8.05 -2.66 -8.86
CA TYR A 36 -8.17 -4.06 -9.28
C TYR A 36 -7.82 -4.99 -8.15
N PHE A 37 -8.74 -5.88 -7.81
CA PHE A 37 -8.49 -6.97 -6.88
C PHE A 37 -8.00 -8.20 -7.64
N TYR A 38 -6.83 -8.68 -7.25
CA TYR A 38 -6.16 -9.82 -7.85
C TYR A 38 -5.95 -10.89 -6.78
N GLN A 39 -6.51 -12.08 -6.97
CA GLN A 39 -6.13 -13.23 -6.17
C GLN A 39 -4.76 -13.69 -6.62
N PHE A 40 -3.77 -13.55 -5.75
CA PHE A 40 -2.43 -14.06 -5.98
C PHE A 40 -2.42 -15.59 -5.98
N SER A 41 -1.82 -16.16 -7.01
CA SER A 41 -1.50 -17.58 -7.08
C SER A 41 -0.05 -17.71 -7.54
N SER A 42 0.83 -18.22 -6.66
CA SER A 42 2.14 -18.67 -7.10
C SER A 42 1.90 -19.91 -7.96
N SER A 43 2.38 -19.88 -9.22
CA SER A 43 2.22 -20.94 -10.23
C SER A 43 2.16 -22.34 -9.60
N ASN A 44 1.02 -23.01 -9.76
CA ASN A 44 0.64 -24.36 -9.26
C ASN A 44 -0.30 -24.44 -8.05
N ARG A 45 -0.87 -23.33 -7.54
CA ARG A 45 -1.77 -23.39 -6.38
C ARG A 45 -3.07 -22.59 -6.54
N MET A 46 -3.94 -23.02 -7.46
CA MET A 46 -5.31 -22.49 -7.54
C MET A 46 -6.20 -22.90 -6.35
N ASN A 47 -5.76 -23.86 -5.52
CA ASN A 47 -6.53 -24.45 -4.42
C ASN A 47 -5.88 -24.20 -3.05
N GLU A 48 -5.42 -22.98 -2.76
CA GLU A 48 -5.07 -22.62 -1.37
C GLU A 48 -6.33 -22.31 -0.58
N SER A 49 -6.47 -22.88 0.62
CA SER A 49 -7.60 -22.63 1.51
C SER A 49 -7.65 -21.18 2.01
N ASN A 50 -6.52 -20.47 1.97
CA ASN A 50 -6.37 -19.08 2.39
C ASN A 50 -5.73 -18.24 1.28
N PRO A 51 -6.49 -17.89 0.23
CA PRO A 51 -5.96 -17.11 -0.88
C PRO A 51 -5.50 -15.72 -0.43
N THR A 52 -4.37 -15.28 -0.96
CA THR A 52 -3.89 -13.89 -0.79
C THR A 52 -4.51 -13.01 -1.86
N TYR A 53 -5.18 -11.93 -1.45
CA TYR A 53 -5.71 -10.93 -2.38
C TYR A 53 -4.85 -9.68 -2.35
N LEU A 54 -4.61 -9.12 -3.53
CA LEU A 54 -3.84 -7.91 -3.74
C LEU A 54 -4.71 -6.84 -4.42
N VAL A 55 -4.46 -5.59 -4.07
CA VAL A 55 -5.03 -4.41 -4.71
C VAL A 55 -3.97 -3.79 -5.62
N GLY A 56 -4.29 -3.66 -6.91
CA GLY A 56 -3.41 -3.10 -7.94
C GLY A 56 -3.92 -1.78 -8.51
N PHE A 57 -3.16 -1.26 -9.49
CA PHE A 57 -3.45 -0.01 -10.21
C PHE A 57 -3.52 1.24 -9.32
N ILE A 58 -2.72 1.28 -8.26
CA ILE A 58 -2.56 2.47 -7.42
C ILE A 58 -1.50 3.41 -8.04
N GLY A 59 -1.70 4.72 -7.97
CA GLY A 59 -0.71 5.75 -8.28
C GLY A 59 -0.44 6.07 -9.75
N GLY A 60 -0.44 5.08 -10.67
CA GLY A 60 -0.04 5.30 -12.09
C GLY A 60 -1.09 5.98 -12.97
N HIS A 61 -0.78 6.21 -14.26
CA HIS A 61 -1.65 6.93 -15.23
C HIS A 61 -2.00 6.12 -16.50
N GLY A 62 -2.29 4.83 -16.36
CA GLY A 62 -2.52 3.95 -17.52
C GLY A 62 -3.85 3.21 -17.46
N ASN A 63 -4.42 2.95 -18.64
CA ASN A 63 -5.59 2.08 -18.80
C ASN A 63 -5.32 0.71 -18.19
N ARG A 64 -6.36 0.11 -17.60
CA ARG A 64 -6.37 -1.32 -17.31
C ARG A 64 -6.57 -2.06 -18.62
N ASN A 65 -5.48 -2.32 -19.34
CA ASN A 65 -5.52 -3.23 -20.47
C ASN A 65 -5.81 -4.62 -19.90
N ASN A 66 -6.87 -5.27 -20.36
CA ASN A 66 -7.14 -6.67 -20.02
C ASN A 66 -5.86 -7.46 -20.32
N LEU A 67 -5.29 -8.10 -19.30
CA LEU A 67 -4.00 -8.80 -19.33
C LEU A 67 -3.93 -9.95 -20.38
N ASN A 68 -4.98 -10.13 -21.17
CA ASN A 68 -5.17 -11.21 -22.15
C ASN A 68 -5.98 -10.82 -23.40
N SER A 69 -6.25 -9.53 -23.68
CA SER A 69 -6.95 -9.17 -24.92
C SER A 69 -5.98 -8.69 -25.98
N SER A 70 -5.81 -9.49 -27.03
CA SER A 70 -5.16 -9.10 -28.29
C SER A 70 -5.96 -8.06 -29.08
N ASN A 71 -7.16 -7.68 -28.61
CA ASN A 71 -7.98 -6.63 -29.20
C ASN A 71 -7.81 -5.32 -28.42
N THR A 72 -6.93 -4.47 -28.93
CA THR A 72 -6.66 -3.12 -28.43
C THR A 72 -7.76 -2.10 -28.77
N THR A 73 -8.83 -2.51 -29.44
CA THR A 73 -9.72 -1.57 -30.14
C THR A 73 -11.01 -1.19 -29.43
N ASN A 74 -11.46 -1.87 -28.36
CA ASN A 74 -12.81 -1.62 -27.80
C ASN A 74 -12.97 -1.88 -26.29
N ASN A 75 -11.99 -1.53 -25.45
CA ASN A 75 -12.15 -1.65 -24.00
C ASN A 75 -12.09 -0.29 -23.29
N GLU A 76 -12.90 0.65 -23.77
CA GLU A 76 -13.07 1.99 -23.19
C GLU A 76 -14.12 1.98 -22.06
N VAL A 77 -13.82 1.33 -20.94
CA VAL A 77 -14.48 1.73 -19.68
C VAL A 77 -13.67 2.88 -19.10
N ALA A 78 -13.74 4.03 -19.76
CA ALA A 78 -13.07 5.27 -19.38
C ALA A 78 -14.09 6.22 -18.74
N SER A 79 -14.48 5.95 -17.49
CA SER A 79 -15.28 6.89 -16.69
C SER A 79 -15.07 6.67 -15.20
N PRO A 80 -14.88 7.74 -14.39
CA PRO A 80 -14.94 9.14 -14.79
C PRO A 80 -13.63 9.70 -15.40
N SER A 81 -13.77 10.21 -16.62
CA SER A 81 -13.10 11.27 -17.39
C SER A 81 -11.62 11.68 -17.25
N VAL A 82 -10.80 11.16 -16.33
CA VAL A 82 -9.39 11.63 -16.24
C VAL A 82 -8.40 10.47 -16.27
N GLN A 83 -8.13 9.98 -17.49
CA GLN A 83 -7.07 9.01 -17.81
C GLN A 83 -5.67 9.46 -17.33
N THR A 84 -5.52 10.76 -17.02
CA THR A 84 -4.28 11.42 -16.60
C THR A 84 -4.20 11.73 -15.10
N SER A 85 -5.19 11.32 -14.29
CA SER A 85 -5.15 11.55 -12.84
C SER A 85 -4.38 10.47 -12.08
N ASN A 86 -3.55 10.89 -11.12
CA ASN A 86 -2.87 9.98 -10.20
C ASN A 86 -3.93 9.18 -9.43
N ARG A 87 -3.92 7.87 -9.60
CA ARG A 87 -4.83 6.96 -8.91
C ARG A 87 -4.48 6.85 -7.43
N THR A 88 -5.46 6.75 -6.55
CA THR A 88 -5.18 6.61 -5.11
C THR A 88 -6.09 5.57 -4.49
N LEU A 89 -5.56 4.80 -3.55
CA LEU A 89 -6.36 3.94 -2.68
C LEU A 89 -6.55 4.64 -1.34
N THR A 90 -7.80 4.91 -0.96
CA THR A 90 -8.13 5.42 0.39
C THR A 90 -8.54 4.26 1.28
N ILE A 91 -7.89 4.11 2.42
CA ILE A 91 -8.28 3.18 3.49
C ILE A 91 -8.55 3.94 4.78
N TYR A 92 -9.24 3.27 5.70
CA TYR A 92 -9.48 3.81 7.04
C TYR A 92 -8.86 2.90 8.09
N VAL A 93 -8.00 3.48 8.91
CA VAL A 93 -7.25 2.78 9.96
C VAL A 93 -7.78 3.23 11.32
N ASN A 94 -8.40 2.32 12.06
CA ASN A 94 -8.85 2.57 13.42
C ASN A 94 -7.70 2.31 14.40
N ALA A 95 -6.85 3.31 14.60
CA ALA A 95 -5.65 3.18 15.41
C ALA A 95 -6.01 3.09 16.91
N PRO A 96 -5.46 2.13 17.65
CA PRO A 96 -5.82 1.93 19.06
C PRO A 96 -5.31 3.06 19.97
N LYS A 97 -4.22 3.73 19.57
CA LYS A 97 -3.52 4.77 20.33
C LYS A 97 -3.10 5.90 19.39
N ASP A 98 -2.87 7.07 19.97
CA ASP A 98 -2.17 8.15 19.27
C ASP A 98 -0.67 7.80 19.17
N GLY A 99 -0.04 8.02 18.01
CA GLY A 99 1.40 7.75 17.89
C GLY A 99 1.93 7.56 16.47
N GLN A 100 3.21 7.28 16.39
CA GLN A 100 3.91 6.95 15.14
C GLN A 100 3.79 5.46 14.85
N TYR A 101 3.40 5.08 13.64
CA TYR A 101 3.15 3.69 13.25
C TYR A 101 4.07 3.24 12.12
N TYR A 102 4.73 2.11 12.29
CA TYR A 102 5.39 1.38 11.21
C TYR A 102 4.37 0.68 10.33
N ILE A 103 4.73 0.42 9.07
CA ILE A 103 3.86 -0.22 8.08
C ILE A 103 4.52 -1.50 7.58
N LYS A 104 3.76 -2.60 7.59
CA LYS A 104 4.13 -3.87 6.99
C LYS A 104 3.05 -4.31 6.02
N GLY A 105 3.42 -4.93 4.91
CA GLY A 105 2.47 -5.50 3.96
C GLY A 105 3.12 -6.45 2.98
N SER A 106 2.31 -7.30 2.36
CA SER A 106 2.72 -8.08 1.20
C SER A 106 2.58 -7.26 -0.08
N TYR A 107 3.40 -7.56 -1.09
CA TYR A 107 3.33 -6.87 -2.37
C TYR A 107 3.79 -7.74 -3.54
N LEU A 108 3.38 -7.37 -4.75
CA LEU A 108 3.79 -8.02 -5.98
C LEU A 108 4.21 -6.98 -7.03
N THR A 109 5.46 -7.09 -7.49
CA THR A 109 5.99 -6.31 -8.61
C THR A 109 7.26 -6.95 -9.15
N SER A 110 7.45 -6.89 -10.48
CA SER A 110 8.70 -7.32 -11.11
C SER A 110 9.82 -6.30 -10.91
N ASN A 111 9.52 -5.00 -10.99
CA ASN A 111 10.50 -3.92 -10.88
C ASN A 111 10.39 -3.18 -9.53
N ASN A 112 11.39 -2.38 -9.19
CA ASN A 112 11.31 -1.44 -8.07
C ASN A 112 10.11 -0.50 -8.28
N ARG A 113 9.32 -0.29 -7.21
CA ARG A 113 8.13 0.55 -7.20
C ARG A 113 8.01 1.25 -5.86
N ASN A 114 7.53 2.49 -5.88
CA ASN A 114 7.31 3.23 -4.65
C ASN A 114 5.90 3.05 -4.11
N LEU A 115 5.78 3.26 -2.81
CA LEU A 115 4.53 3.46 -2.10
C LEU A 115 4.65 4.74 -1.31
N LYS A 116 3.60 5.57 -1.38
CA LYS A 116 3.45 6.77 -0.56
C LYS A 116 2.16 6.68 0.24
N PHE A 117 2.24 6.87 1.54
CA PHE A 117 1.11 6.94 2.46
C PHE A 117 0.99 8.35 3.02
N THR A 118 -0.23 8.86 3.12
CA THR A 118 -0.55 10.19 3.65
C THR A 118 -1.82 10.13 4.49
N THR A 119 -1.89 10.84 5.60
CA THR A 119 -3.12 10.96 6.43
C THR A 119 -3.77 12.34 6.35
N THR A 120 -3.01 13.34 5.91
CA THR A 120 -3.46 14.70 5.66
C THR A 120 -3.22 15.07 4.21
N ALA A 121 -4.02 15.98 3.66
CA ALA A 121 -3.78 16.54 2.32
C ALA A 121 -2.46 17.34 2.26
N THR A 122 -1.96 17.79 3.40
CA THR A 122 -0.66 18.45 3.56
C THR A 122 0.46 17.42 3.78
N ALA A 123 1.64 17.67 3.19
CA ALA A 123 2.76 16.72 3.12
C ALA A 123 3.39 16.34 4.48
N ASN A 124 3.03 17.03 5.56
CA ASN A 124 3.72 16.96 6.86
C ASN A 124 3.53 15.62 7.61
N ASN A 125 2.59 14.78 7.17
CA ASN A 125 2.41 13.43 7.70
C ASN A 125 2.32 12.42 6.55
N SER A 126 3.48 12.21 5.93
CA SER A 126 3.63 11.28 4.82
C SER A 126 4.87 10.41 4.96
N ILE A 127 4.79 9.22 4.39
CA ILE A 127 5.91 8.29 4.26
C ILE A 127 5.96 7.84 2.80
N THR A 128 7.14 7.92 2.20
CA THR A 128 7.42 7.38 0.87
C THR A 128 8.59 6.42 0.96
N PHE A 129 8.45 5.23 0.39
CA PHE A 129 9.54 4.26 0.29
C PHE A 129 9.44 3.45 -1.00
N THR A 130 10.55 2.85 -1.41
CA THR A 130 10.63 1.97 -2.58
C THR A 130 10.80 0.52 -2.16
N VAL A 131 9.90 -0.36 -2.61
CA VAL A 131 10.06 -1.81 -2.44
C VAL A 131 10.91 -2.39 -3.57
N LYS A 132 11.68 -3.44 -3.26
CA LYS A 132 12.53 -4.12 -4.24
C LYS A 132 11.71 -4.96 -5.22
N GLY A 133 12.01 -4.88 -6.50
CA GLY A 133 11.43 -5.73 -7.53
C GLY A 133 11.79 -7.20 -7.33
N LYS A 134 10.88 -8.11 -7.69
CA LYS A 134 11.12 -9.56 -7.63
C LYS A 134 11.62 -10.15 -8.95
N ASN A 135 11.81 -9.30 -9.97
CA ASN A 135 12.13 -9.68 -11.34
C ASN A 135 11.10 -10.64 -11.98
N ASN A 136 9.92 -10.81 -11.36
CA ASN A 136 8.83 -11.64 -11.84
C ASN A 136 7.48 -11.19 -11.22
N TRP A 137 6.38 -11.77 -11.71
CA TRP A 137 5.00 -11.51 -11.22
C TRP A 137 4.37 -12.72 -10.50
N SER A 138 5.20 -13.68 -10.08
CA SER A 138 4.77 -14.92 -9.41
C SER A 138 5.31 -15.06 -7.98
N THR A 139 6.14 -14.13 -7.52
CA THR A 139 6.77 -14.13 -6.20
C THR A 139 6.25 -12.96 -5.39
N LEU A 140 5.60 -13.26 -4.26
CA LEU A 140 5.14 -12.26 -3.31
C LEU A 140 6.32 -11.75 -2.46
N GLY A 141 6.49 -10.44 -2.38
CA GLY A 141 7.38 -9.77 -1.44
C GLY A 141 6.67 -9.41 -0.14
N THR A 142 7.44 -9.02 0.87
CA THR A 142 6.89 -8.48 2.13
C THR A 142 7.78 -7.36 2.62
N PHE A 143 7.24 -6.14 2.63
CA PHE A 143 7.98 -4.99 3.14
C PHE A 143 7.69 -4.76 4.62
N ASN A 144 8.65 -4.16 5.34
CA ASN A 144 8.45 -3.67 6.70
C ASN A 144 9.29 -2.42 6.95
N THR A 145 8.65 -1.29 7.24
CA THR A 145 9.34 0.00 7.42
C THR A 145 10.12 0.08 8.73
N ALA A 146 9.82 -0.76 9.72
CA ALA A 146 10.54 -0.77 11.00
C ALA A 146 12.02 -1.13 10.83
N ASN A 147 12.28 -2.17 10.03
CA ASN A 147 13.61 -2.75 9.83
C ASN A 147 14.12 -2.62 8.39
N ASN A 148 13.43 -1.85 7.54
CA ASN A 148 13.73 -1.71 6.11
C ASN A 148 13.72 -3.06 5.35
N ASN A 149 12.94 -4.04 5.81
CA ASN A 149 12.85 -5.31 5.09
C ASN A 149 12.26 -5.07 3.69
N ASP A 150 12.94 -5.60 2.68
CA ASP A 150 12.51 -5.54 1.27
C ASP A 150 12.31 -4.11 0.72
N ILE A 151 12.96 -3.13 1.34
CA ILE A 151 12.93 -1.72 0.98
C ILE A 151 14.33 -1.31 0.47
N GLU A 152 14.36 -0.52 -0.59
CA GLU A 152 15.59 0.12 -1.07
C GLU A 152 16.06 1.17 -0.05
N THR A 153 17.24 0.94 0.52
CA THR A 153 17.86 1.81 1.54
C THR A 153 18.93 2.73 0.98
N SER A 154 19.39 2.48 -0.24
CA SER A 154 20.49 3.18 -0.89
C SER A 154 20.19 3.30 -2.37
N GLY A 155 19.99 4.52 -2.85
CA GLY A 155 19.69 4.79 -4.24
C GLY A 155 18.57 5.81 -4.31
N SER A 156 18.92 7.02 -4.75
CA SER A 156 17.98 8.06 -5.09
C SER A 156 16.81 7.45 -5.86
N SER A 157 15.63 7.43 -5.26
CA SER A 157 14.43 7.63 -6.03
C SER A 157 14.72 8.87 -6.86
N SER A 158 14.55 8.79 -8.16
CA SER A 158 14.93 9.80 -9.17
C SER A 158 14.19 11.14 -9.02
N SER A 159 13.55 11.35 -7.87
CA SER A 159 13.01 12.58 -7.32
C SER A 159 13.78 13.10 -6.09
N GLY A 160 14.97 12.57 -5.76
CA GLY A 160 15.84 13.11 -4.71
C GLY A 160 15.27 13.12 -3.29
N GLN A 161 14.25 12.31 -3.01
CA GLN A 161 13.65 12.24 -1.68
C GLN A 161 14.22 11.03 -0.93
N PRO A 162 15.12 11.21 0.05
CA PRO A 162 15.48 10.14 0.98
C PRO A 162 14.19 9.58 1.61
N ASN A 163 14.20 8.34 2.12
CA ASN A 163 13.08 7.81 2.88
C ASN A 163 12.85 8.72 4.13
N GLU A 164 12.01 9.76 4.00
CA GLU A 164 11.96 10.90 4.92
C GLU A 164 11.43 10.51 6.32
N SER A 165 10.69 9.41 6.42
CA SER A 165 10.23 8.82 7.67
C SER A 165 10.03 7.31 7.52
N LYS A 166 10.23 6.55 8.61
CA LYS A 166 9.88 5.12 8.68
C LYS A 166 8.46 4.88 9.21
N THR A 167 7.83 5.93 9.71
CA THR A 167 6.54 5.87 10.39
C THR A 167 5.56 6.90 9.84
N ILE A 168 4.28 6.63 10.04
CA ILE A 168 3.18 7.57 9.81
C ILE A 168 2.48 7.87 11.13
N LYS A 169 2.15 9.14 11.39
CA LYS A 169 1.42 9.53 12.60
C LYS A 169 -0.07 9.22 12.43
N LEU A 170 -0.64 8.49 13.38
CA LEU A 170 -2.08 8.22 13.46
C LEU A 170 -2.61 8.73 14.79
N ASN A 171 -3.79 9.35 14.76
CA ASN A 171 -4.53 9.71 15.96
C ASN A 171 -5.29 8.49 16.48
N LYS A 172 -5.54 8.40 17.79
CA LYS A 172 -6.45 7.37 18.32
C LYS A 172 -7.82 7.45 17.60
N GLY A 173 -8.35 6.30 17.20
CA GLY A 173 -9.61 6.21 16.47
C GLY A 173 -9.40 6.14 14.96
N LEU A 174 -10.41 6.57 14.20
CA LEU A 174 -10.46 6.40 12.75
C LEU A 174 -9.58 7.43 12.03
N ASN A 175 -8.65 6.97 11.20
CA ASN A 175 -7.77 7.79 10.38
C ASN A 175 -8.01 7.47 8.90
N LYS A 176 -8.16 8.50 8.06
CA LYS A 176 -8.12 8.35 6.61
C LYS A 176 -6.66 8.24 6.18
N VAL A 177 -6.30 7.18 5.46
CA VAL A 177 -4.97 7.00 4.88
C VAL A 177 -5.10 6.88 3.37
N VAL A 178 -4.42 7.76 2.63
CA VAL A 178 -4.38 7.77 1.17
C VAL A 178 -3.05 7.19 0.71
N ILE A 179 -3.13 6.17 -0.15
CA ILE A 179 -2.02 5.42 -0.71
C ILE A 179 -1.89 5.78 -2.19
N THR A 180 -0.69 6.15 -2.61
CA THR A 180 -0.37 6.54 -4.00
C THR A 180 1.04 6.07 -4.37
N SER A 181 1.46 6.37 -5.59
CA SER A 181 2.87 6.40 -6.01
C SER A 181 3.35 7.83 -6.27
N VAL A 182 4.66 7.97 -6.45
CA VAL A 182 5.38 9.17 -6.89
C VAL A 182 6.15 8.86 -8.19
N MET A 183 6.65 9.90 -8.86
CA MET A 183 7.47 9.72 -10.05
C MET A 183 8.81 9.02 -9.74
N MET A 184 9.23 8.15 -10.65
CA MET A 184 10.51 7.46 -10.71
C MET A 184 11.04 7.58 -12.14
N ASP A 185 12.25 8.09 -12.30
CA ASP A 185 13.00 8.24 -13.55
C ASP A 185 12.18 9.01 -14.60
N ASN A 186 11.55 10.11 -14.18
CA ASN A 186 10.62 10.91 -14.98
C ASN A 186 9.40 10.13 -15.53
N LYS A 187 9.09 8.98 -14.93
CA LYS A 187 7.92 8.16 -15.23
C LYS A 187 7.07 8.01 -13.97
N ASN A 188 5.77 7.77 -14.12
CA ASN A 188 4.92 7.33 -13.02
C ASN A 188 4.55 5.86 -13.22
N PRO A 189 5.39 4.93 -12.75
CA PRO A 189 5.17 3.50 -13.00
C PRO A 189 3.99 2.91 -12.22
N GLY A 190 3.35 3.69 -11.34
CA GLY A 190 2.38 3.21 -10.36
C GLY A 190 3.05 2.53 -9.16
N ALA A 191 2.22 2.21 -8.18
CA ALA A 191 2.60 1.44 -7.01
C ALA A 191 2.60 -0.07 -7.33
N PRO A 192 3.29 -0.91 -6.52
CA PRO A 192 3.14 -2.36 -6.62
C PRO A 192 1.69 -2.77 -6.30
N TYR A 193 1.33 -4.00 -6.64
CA TYR A 193 0.12 -4.61 -6.09
C TYR A 193 0.37 -4.85 -4.60
N ILE A 194 -0.59 -4.52 -3.73
CA ILE A 194 -0.42 -4.61 -2.28
C ILE A 194 -1.49 -5.47 -1.63
N GLY A 195 -1.11 -6.29 -0.66
CA GLY A 195 -2.04 -7.03 0.20
C GLY A 195 -2.38 -6.25 1.46
N ASN A 196 -2.91 -6.96 2.46
CA ASN A 196 -3.27 -6.40 3.76
C ASN A 196 -2.10 -5.62 4.38
N LEU A 197 -2.45 -4.52 5.05
CA LEU A 197 -1.50 -3.59 5.64
C LEU A 197 -1.63 -3.62 7.15
N THR A 198 -0.52 -3.85 7.83
CA THR A 198 -0.42 -3.83 9.29
C THR A 198 0.29 -2.56 9.73
N PHE A 199 -0.38 -1.77 10.56
CA PHE A 199 0.14 -0.58 11.22
C PHE A 199 0.49 -0.91 12.65
N THR A 200 1.77 -0.84 13.02
CA THR A 200 2.24 -1.17 14.37
C THR A 200 2.81 0.06 15.05
N LEU A 201 2.28 0.39 16.23
CA LEU A 201 2.72 1.53 17.04
C LEU A 201 4.20 1.39 17.37
N MET A 202 4.96 2.44 17.13
CA MET A 202 6.35 2.55 17.54
C MET A 202 6.40 2.68 19.06
N SER A 203 6.91 1.65 19.73
CA SER A 203 7.12 1.69 21.17
C SER A 203 8.15 2.76 21.56
N PRO A 204 7.94 3.51 22.67
CA PRO A 204 8.91 4.48 23.17
C PRO A 204 10.32 3.91 23.40
N THR A 205 10.42 2.62 23.73
CA THR A 205 11.70 1.89 23.93
C THR A 205 12.59 1.82 22.69
N MET A 206 12.08 2.10 21.49
CA MET A 206 12.92 2.18 20.28
C MET A 206 13.58 3.55 20.06
N MET A 207 13.27 4.57 20.87
CA MET A 207 13.96 5.86 20.84
C MET A 207 15.20 5.90 21.76
N GLU A 208 15.27 5.05 22.78
CA GLU A 208 16.38 5.08 23.76
C GLU A 208 17.59 4.24 23.36
N ALA A 209 17.49 3.34 22.37
CA ALA A 209 18.62 2.50 21.94
C ALA A 209 19.68 3.24 21.08
N LYS A 210 19.66 4.57 21.06
CA LYS A 210 20.63 5.43 20.33
C LYS A 210 21.05 6.67 21.14
N LYS A 211 21.28 6.52 22.45
CA LYS A 211 22.09 7.46 23.21
C LYS A 211 23.37 6.80 23.67
#